data_AF-A0A956I273-F1
#
_entry.id   AF-A0A956I273-F1
#
_cell.length_a   1.000
_cell.length_b   1.000
_cell.length_c   1.000
_cell.angle_alpha   90.00
_cell.angle_beta   90.00
_cell.angle_gamma   90.00
#
_symmetry.space_group_name_H-M   'P 1'
#
loop_
_entity.id
_entity.type
_entity.pdbx_description
1 polymer ?
#
loop_
_entity_poly.entity_id
_entity_poly.type
_entity_poly.pdbx_seq_one_letter_code
_entity_poly.pdbx_strand_id
1 'polypeptide(L)'
;CPYMKMNSLDALLSVVRTVGVADDDLAPYRPHEYTELIAGRTAADIGGEPILHMRAFSREGRLPAALVEDVTTRTPKAAAPRGSDASA
;
A
#
# COMPACT_ATOMS: atom_id res chain seq x y z
N CYS A 1 -0.76 8.43 16.82
CA CYS A 1 -0.24 8.66 15.46
C CYS A 1 -0.38 10.14 15.11
N PRO A 2 0.72 10.91 15.00
CA PRO A 2 0.67 12.33 14.64
C PRO A 2 0.10 12.58 13.24
N TYR A 3 0.33 11.65 12.29
CA TYR A 3 -0.19 11.76 10.92
C TYR A 3 -1.73 11.74 10.84
N MET A 4 -2.39 11.01 11.73
CA MET A 4 -3.86 10.95 11.77
C MET A 4 -4.51 12.23 12.31
N LYS A 5 -3.73 13.12 12.96
CA LYS A 5 -4.22 14.40 13.52
C LYS A 5 -3.93 15.61 12.63
N MET A 6 -3.31 15.41 11.46
CA MET A 6 -3.01 16.50 10.52
C MET A 6 -4.24 16.96 9.73
N ASN A 7 -5.31 16.16 9.70
CA ASN A 7 -6.55 16.56 9.06
C ASN A 7 -7.43 17.34 10.05
N SER A 8 -7.55 18.65 9.86
CA SER A 8 -8.56 19.49 10.52
C SER A 8 -9.77 19.70 9.61
N LEU A 9 -10.92 20.01 10.20
CA LEU A 9 -12.13 20.34 9.44
C LEU A 9 -11.90 21.56 8.53
N ASP A 10 -11.18 22.56 9.02
CA ASP A 10 -10.83 23.76 8.26
C ASP A 10 -9.98 23.44 7.04
N ALA A 11 -8.97 22.56 7.19
CA ALA A 11 -8.13 22.12 6.08
C ALA A 11 -8.95 21.37 5.02
N LEU A 12 -9.87 20.49 5.42
CA LEU A 12 -10.76 19.79 4.50
C LEU A 12 -11.66 20.76 3.72
N LEU A 13 -12.31 21.70 4.42
CA LEU A 13 -13.20 22.68 3.78
C LEU A 13 -12.44 23.62 2.84
N SER A 14 -11.18 23.94 3.14
CA SER A 14 -10.33 24.70 2.22
C SER A 14 -10.12 23.94 0.91
N VAL A 15 -9.76 22.65 0.98
CA VAL A 15 -9.55 21.82 -0.21
C VAL A 15 -10.84 21.71 -1.04
N VAL A 16 -12.00 21.43 -0.41
CA VAL A 16 -13.29 21.30 -1.10
C VAL A 16 -13.64 22.58 -1.89
N ARG A 17 -13.38 23.77 -1.32
CA ARG A 17 -13.62 25.04 -2.01
C ARG A 17 -12.66 25.25 -3.19
N THR A 18 -11.40 24.84 -3.08
CA THR A 18 -10.43 24.92 -4.19
C THR A 18 -10.82 23.99 -5.34
N VAL A 19 -11.19 22.73 -5.03
CA VAL A 19 -11.58 21.72 -6.02
C VAL A 19 -12.82 22.14 -6.82
N GLY A 20 -13.78 22.82 -6.17
CA GLY A 20 -15.02 23.26 -6.83
C GLY A 20 -14.86 24.42 -7.83
N VAL A 21 -13.65 24.97 -8.00
CA VAL A 21 -13.42 26.21 -8.76
C VAL A 21 -12.35 26.05 -9.86
N ALA A 22 -11.45 25.07 -9.79
CA ALA A 22 -10.41 24.87 -10.81
C ALA A 22 -9.97 23.40 -10.93
N ASP A 23 -10.08 22.83 -12.14
CA ASP A 23 -9.60 21.47 -12.44
C ASP A 23 -8.06 21.39 -12.47
N ASP A 24 -7.37 22.45 -12.90
CA ASP A 24 -5.90 22.44 -13.08
C ASP A 24 -5.10 22.82 -11.83
N ASP A 25 -5.69 23.51 -10.85
CA ASP A 25 -5.00 23.98 -9.63
C ASP A 25 -4.58 22.84 -8.70
N LEU A 26 -5.15 21.63 -8.90
CA LEU A 26 -4.85 20.46 -8.09
C LEU A 26 -3.76 19.56 -8.67
N ALA A 27 -3.33 19.80 -9.91
CA ALA A 27 -2.30 18.99 -10.57
C ALA A 27 -1.01 18.84 -9.73
N PRO A 28 -0.50 19.88 -9.04
CA PRO A 28 0.70 19.76 -8.20
C PRO A 28 0.52 18.89 -6.94
N TYR A 29 -0.72 18.65 -6.51
CA TYR A 29 -1.03 17.87 -5.32
C TYR A 29 -1.35 16.40 -5.63
N ARG A 30 -1.34 16.01 -6.90
CA ARG A 30 -1.55 14.61 -7.31
C ARG A 30 -0.44 13.76 -6.68
N PRO A 31 -0.78 12.61 -6.05
CA PRO A 31 0.22 11.68 -5.56
C PRO A 31 1.16 11.25 -6.70
N HIS A 32 2.43 11.04 -6.37
CA HIS A 32 3.39 10.51 -7.31
C HIS A 32 2.92 9.15 -7.85
N GLU A 33 2.82 9.03 -9.17
CA GLU A 33 2.45 7.78 -9.83
C GLU A 33 3.68 6.90 -10.02
N TYR A 34 3.71 5.78 -9.32
CA TYR A 34 4.73 4.75 -9.52
C TYR A 34 4.36 3.93 -10.75
N THR A 35 5.12 4.10 -11.82
CA THR A 35 4.92 3.40 -13.10
C THR A 35 5.90 2.26 -13.31
N GLU A 36 6.91 2.15 -12.44
CA GLU A 36 7.90 1.10 -12.48
C GLU A 36 7.26 -0.28 -12.26
N LEU A 37 7.71 -1.24 -13.06
CA LEU A 37 7.28 -2.63 -12.94
C LEU A 37 8.22 -3.40 -12.03
N ILE A 38 7.65 -4.18 -11.11
CA ILE A 38 8.35 -5.12 -10.26
C ILE A 38 8.04 -6.53 -10.79
N ALA A 39 9.05 -7.20 -11.34
CA ALA A 39 8.90 -8.50 -12.00
C ALA A 39 7.77 -8.52 -13.06
N GLY A 40 7.61 -7.43 -13.81
CA GLY A 40 6.59 -7.29 -14.86
C GLY A 40 5.18 -6.91 -14.38
N ARG A 41 4.98 -6.69 -13.08
CA ARG A 41 3.69 -6.25 -12.49
C ARG A 41 3.82 -4.85 -11.88
N THR A 42 2.71 -4.09 -11.81
CA THR A 42 2.73 -2.78 -11.15
C THR A 42 2.79 -2.94 -9.62
N ALA A 43 3.25 -1.89 -8.92
CA ALA A 43 3.22 -1.88 -7.45
C ALA A 43 1.79 -2.03 -6.89
N ALA A 44 0.79 -1.47 -7.58
CA ALA A 44 -0.61 -1.59 -7.21
C ALA A 44 -1.11 -3.04 -7.32
N ASP A 45 -0.74 -3.77 -8.38
CA ASP A 45 -1.13 -5.17 -8.56
C ASP A 45 -0.53 -6.07 -7.47
N ILE A 46 0.74 -5.84 -7.12
CA ILE A 46 1.45 -6.63 -6.10
C ILE A 46 0.92 -6.30 -4.70
N GLY A 47 0.71 -5.02 -4.40
CA GLY A 47 0.20 -4.58 -3.10
C GLY A 47 -1.28 -4.89 -2.89
N GLY A 48 -2.08 -4.94 -3.95
CA GLY A 48 -3.51 -5.24 -3.89
C GLY A 48 -3.82 -6.69 -3.58
N GLU A 49 -3.01 -7.62 -4.05
CA GLU A 49 -3.17 -9.07 -3.85
C GLU A 49 -3.33 -9.49 -2.36
N PRO A 50 -2.41 -9.12 -1.44
CA PRO A 50 -2.59 -9.43 -0.02
C PRO A 50 -3.81 -8.74 0.61
N ILE A 51 -4.20 -7.54 0.15
CA ILE A 51 -5.42 -6.85 0.62
C ILE A 51 -6.66 -7.65 0.24
N LEU A 52 -6.70 -8.17 -0.99
CA LEU A 52 -7.80 -9.02 -1.45
C LEU A 52 -7.84 -10.35 -0.69
N HIS A 53 -6.68 -10.93 -0.36
CA HIS A 53 -6.65 -12.12 0.50
C HIS A 53 -7.19 -11.85 1.90
N MET A 54 -6.81 -10.72 2.52
CA MET A 54 -7.36 -10.31 3.82
C MET A 54 -8.88 -10.15 3.74
N ARG A 55 -9.39 -9.46 2.72
CA ARG A 55 -10.84 -9.28 2.52
C ARG A 55 -11.56 -10.62 2.37
N ALA A 56 -11.02 -11.54 1.59
CA ALA A 56 -11.58 -12.88 1.41
C ALA A 56 -11.58 -13.66 2.72
N PHE A 57 -10.49 -13.62 3.50
CA PHE A 57 -10.41 -14.24 4.81
C PHE A 57 -11.43 -13.64 5.79
N SER A 58 -11.56 -12.32 5.86
CA SER A 58 -12.54 -11.66 6.74
C SER A 58 -13.98 -12.05 6.40
N ARG A 59 -14.28 -12.31 5.11
CA ARG A 59 -15.61 -12.73 4.66
C ARG A 59 -15.88 -14.21 4.89
N GLU A 60 -14.89 -15.06 4.65
CA GLU A 60 -15.07 -16.52 4.54
C GLU A 60 -14.55 -17.29 5.77
N GLY A 61 -13.79 -16.64 6.65
CA GLY A 61 -13.20 -17.24 7.85
C GLY A 61 -12.08 -18.26 7.58
N ARG A 62 -11.67 -18.42 6.32
CA ARG A 62 -10.63 -19.37 5.88
C ARG A 62 -9.70 -18.72 4.86
N LEU A 63 -8.45 -19.17 4.83
CA LEU A 63 -7.46 -18.63 3.91
C LEU A 63 -7.83 -18.98 2.46
N PRO A 64 -7.71 -18.04 1.52
CA PRO A 64 -7.89 -18.33 0.10
C PRO A 64 -6.90 -19.38 -0.40
N ALA A 65 -7.36 -20.30 -1.26
CA ALA A 65 -6.52 -21.38 -1.78
C ALA A 65 -5.26 -20.85 -2.48
N ALA A 66 -5.40 -19.80 -3.29
CA ALA A 66 -4.28 -19.13 -3.97
C ALA A 66 -3.21 -18.62 -3.00
N LEU A 67 -3.61 -18.06 -1.84
CA LEU A 67 -2.67 -17.62 -0.82
C LEU A 67 -1.95 -18.80 -0.17
N VAL A 68 -2.67 -19.89 0.11
CA VAL A 68 -2.07 -21.10 0.69
C VAL A 68 -1.06 -21.70 -0.29
N GLU A 69 -1.40 -21.78 -1.57
CA GLU A 69 -0.51 -22.25 -2.63
C GLU A 69 0.74 -21.35 -2.75
N ASP A 70 0.58 -20.03 -2.81
CA ASP A 70 1.73 -19.10 -2.85
C ASP A 70 2.66 -19.28 -1.66
N VAL A 71 2.14 -19.29 -0.43
CA VAL A 71 2.97 -19.40 0.79
C VAL A 71 3.66 -20.77 0.90
N THR A 72 3.04 -21.84 0.42
CA THR A 72 3.61 -23.19 0.49
C THR A 72 4.60 -23.49 -0.63
N THR A 73 4.52 -22.79 -1.77
CA THR A 73 5.38 -23.00 -2.93
C THR A 73 6.48 -21.95 -3.09
N ARG A 74 6.35 -20.78 -2.46
CA ARG A 74 7.39 -19.75 -2.49
C ARG A 74 8.68 -20.27 -1.87
N THR A 75 9.75 -20.32 -2.66
CA THR A 75 11.08 -20.57 -2.14
C THR A 75 11.52 -19.34 -1.34
N PRO A 76 12.02 -19.47 -0.10
CA PRO A 76 12.54 -18.33 0.63
C PRO A 76 13.69 -17.71 -0.17
N LYS A 77 13.51 -16.47 -0.62
CA LYS A 77 14.63 -15.64 -1.09
C LYS A 77 15.62 -15.59 0.07
N ALA A 78 16.84 -16.08 -0.14
CA ALA A 78 17.89 -16.15 0.87
C ALA A 78 17.85 -14.86 1.72
N ALA A 79 17.55 -15.02 3.01
CA ALA A 79 17.46 -13.88 3.90
C ALA A 79 18.77 -13.11 3.80
N ALA A 80 18.70 -11.81 3.51
CA ALA A 80 19.86 -10.94 3.61
C ALA A 80 20.47 -11.16 5.01
N PRO A 81 21.80 -11.30 5.11
CA PRO A 81 22.43 -11.64 6.38
C PRO A 81 21.97 -10.65 7.44
N ARG A 82 21.34 -11.16 8.50
CA ARG A 82 21.09 -10.37 9.71
C ARG A 82 22.48 -9.97 10.20
N GLY A 83 22.75 -8.66 10.19
CA GLY A 83 23.99 -8.10 10.72
C GLY A 83 24.26 -8.75 12.07
N SER A 84 25.41 -9.42 12.17
CA SER A 84 25.89 -10.03 13.39
C SER A 84 25.87 -8.97 14.49
N ASP A 85 25.31 -9.34 15.64
CA ASP A 85 25.58 -8.66 16.90
C ASP A 85 27.08 -8.38 17.00
N ALA A 86 27.42 -7.10 17.13
CA ALA A 86 28.73 -6.65 17.57
C ALA A 86 28.54 -5.97 18.91
N SER A 87 28.88 -6.71 19.96
CA SER A 87 28.99 -6.27 21.34
C SER A 87 29.90 -5.05 21.50
N ALA A 88 29.54 -4.17 22.43
CA ALA A 88 30.45 -3.51 23.37
C ALA A 88 29.66 -3.19 24.65
#